data_AF-A0A2G9TNU4-F1
#
_entry.id   AF-A0A2G9TNU4-F1
#
_cell.length_a   1.000
_cell.length_b   1.000
_cell.length_c   1.000
_cell.angle_alpha   90.00
_cell.angle_beta   90.00
_cell.angle_gamma   90.00
#
_symmetry.space_group_name_H-M   'P 1'
#
loop_
_entity.id
_entity.type
_entity.pdbx_description
1 polymer ?
#
loop_
_entity_poly.entity_id
_entity_poly.type
_entity_poly.pdbx_seq_one_letter_code
_entity_poly.pdbx_strand_id
1 'polypeptide(L)'
;MMYLFQTKVPIETLDNLLRLQPMFVQALWPKNSPLLQLPHITDHNLPYLRKGRVFSCGDLAALDGEKRRALLKSLSDEEYRDVLVVLSSMPRLSIQTTVVVEGEDDAFEVTAGCVVTIKVLLQRSSLLDPI
;
A
#
# COMPACT_ATOMS: atom_id res chain seq x y z
N MET A 1 -39.62 1.94 -8.07
CA MET A 1 -39.21 0.58 -8.48
C MET A 1 -37.96 0.69 -9.34
N MET A 2 -36.80 0.94 -8.73
CA MET A 2 -35.52 1.08 -9.43
C MET A 2 -34.64 -0.08 -9.00
N TYR A 3 -34.79 -1.22 -9.71
CA TYR A 3 -33.84 -2.31 -9.60
C TYR A 3 -32.54 -1.85 -10.24
N LEU A 4 -31.62 -1.34 -9.42
CA LEU A 4 -30.24 -1.25 -9.84
C LEU A 4 -29.81 -2.71 -10.08
N PHE A 5 -29.54 -3.05 -11.34
CA PHE A 5 -28.87 -4.30 -11.67
C PHE A 5 -27.53 -4.29 -10.92
N GLN A 6 -27.46 -4.99 -9.79
CA GLN A 6 -26.20 -5.27 -9.13
C GLN A 6 -25.48 -6.29 -9.99
N THR A 7 -24.73 -5.81 -10.98
CA THR A 7 -23.81 -6.64 -11.75
C THR A 7 -22.83 -7.24 -10.76
N LYS A 8 -22.97 -8.54 -10.50
CA LYS A 8 -22.03 -9.30 -9.69
C LYS A 8 -20.72 -9.38 -10.46
N VAL A 9 -19.81 -8.45 -10.18
CA VAL A 9 -18.44 -8.50 -10.70
C VAL A 9 -17.74 -9.68 -10.02
N PRO A 10 -17.14 -10.63 -10.77
CA PRO A 10 -16.34 -11.69 -10.18
C PRO A 10 -15.23 -11.08 -9.32
N ILE A 11 -14.96 -11.68 -8.15
CA ILE A 11 -13.94 -11.17 -7.22
C ILE A 11 -12.56 -11.08 -7.89
N GLU A 12 -12.26 -12.01 -8.79
CA GLU A 12 -11.03 -12.02 -9.60
C GLU A 12 -10.95 -10.80 -10.53
N THR A 13 -12.06 -10.43 -11.17
CA THR A 13 -12.12 -9.24 -12.02
C THR A 13 -11.91 -7.98 -11.18
N LEU A 14 -12.53 -7.91 -10.00
CA LEU A 14 -12.36 -6.78 -9.09
C LEU A 14 -10.92 -6.66 -8.58
N ASP A 15 -10.30 -7.76 -8.14
CA ASP A 15 -8.90 -7.78 -7.67
C ASP A 15 -7.94 -7.33 -8.78
N ASN A 16 -8.13 -7.83 -10.01
CA ASN A 16 -7.32 -7.42 -11.15
C ASN A 16 -7.48 -5.91 -11.46
N LEU A 17 -8.70 -5.36 -11.35
CA LEU A 17 -8.94 -3.92 -11.54
C LEU A 17 -8.27 -3.08 -10.44
N LEU A 18 -8.36 -3.52 -9.18
CA LEU A 18 -7.72 -2.84 -8.04
C LEU A 18 -6.19 -2.85 -8.15
N ARG A 19 -5.61 -3.91 -8.73
CA ARG A 19 -4.16 -3.97 -9.04
C ARG A 19 -3.79 -3.09 -10.23
N LEU A 20 -4.62 -3.08 -11.28
CA LEU A 20 -4.34 -2.37 -12.53
C LEU A 20 -4.46 -0.85 -12.40
N GLN A 21 -5.42 -0.35 -11.62
CA GLN A 21 -5.65 1.09 -11.43
C GLN A 21 -4.38 1.88 -11.01
N PRO A 22 -3.65 1.51 -9.93
CA PRO A 22 -2.44 2.24 -9.55
C PRO A 22 -1.34 2.16 -10.60
N MET A 23 -1.33 1.14 -11.45
CA MET A 23 -0.32 0.96 -12.48
C MET A 23 -0.48 1.97 -13.62
N PHE A 24 -1.72 2.35 -13.97
CA PHE A 24 -1.95 3.47 -14.87
C PHE A 24 -1.46 4.80 -14.28
N VAL A 25 -1.75 5.04 -13.00
CA VAL A 25 -1.36 6.28 -12.31
C VAL A 25 0.15 6.40 -12.17
N GLN A 26 0.82 5.28 -11.89
CA GLN A 26 2.28 5.22 -11.68
C GLN A 26 3.06 4.88 -12.98
N ALA A 27 2.37 4.73 -14.12
CA ALA A 27 2.97 4.32 -15.39
C ALA A 27 3.81 3.02 -15.32
N LEU A 28 3.27 2.00 -14.65
CA LEU A 28 3.92 0.69 -14.44
C LEU A 28 3.20 -0.45 -15.15
N TRP A 29 3.93 -1.54 -15.42
CA TRP A 29 3.41 -2.83 -15.90
C TRP A 29 3.44 -3.90 -14.81
N PRO A 30 2.69 -5.02 -14.95
CA PRO A 30 2.57 -6.02 -13.86
C PRO A 30 3.90 -6.65 -13.47
N LYS A 31 4.85 -6.69 -14.42
CA LYS A 31 6.19 -7.23 -14.26
C LYS A 31 7.20 -6.23 -13.66
N ASN A 32 6.84 -4.95 -13.58
CA ASN A 32 7.77 -3.94 -13.09
C ASN A 32 7.92 -4.02 -11.57
N SER A 33 9.10 -3.63 -11.08
CA SER A 33 9.27 -3.43 -9.64
C SER A 33 8.42 -2.23 -9.19
N PRO A 34 7.71 -2.31 -8.06
CA PRO A 34 6.98 -1.16 -7.52
C PRO A 34 7.92 -0.03 -7.12
N LEU A 35 9.23 -0.27 -6.99
CA LEU A 35 10.23 0.76 -6.71
C LEU A 35 10.43 1.74 -7.88
N LEU A 36 10.05 1.35 -9.10
CA LEU A 36 10.10 2.23 -10.27
C LEU A 36 9.06 3.36 -10.24
N GLN A 37 8.15 3.36 -9.26
CA GLN A 37 7.25 4.48 -9.02
C GLN A 37 7.95 5.66 -8.32
N LEU A 38 9.13 5.43 -7.73
CA LEU A 38 9.90 6.47 -7.05
C LEU A 38 10.67 7.30 -8.08
N PRO A 39 10.80 8.62 -7.85
CA PRO A 39 11.56 9.48 -8.76
C PRO A 39 13.02 9.03 -8.81
N HIS A 40 13.67 9.24 -9.95
CA HIS A 40 15.10 8.96 -10.17
C HIS A 40 15.52 7.49 -10.03
N ILE A 41 14.60 6.57 -9.70
CA ILE A 41 14.86 5.13 -9.67
C ILE A 41 14.64 4.55 -11.06
N THR A 42 15.66 3.86 -11.56
CA THR A 42 15.64 3.19 -12.87
C THR A 42 15.98 1.71 -12.71
N ASP A 43 15.87 0.95 -13.81
CA ASP A 43 16.25 -0.46 -13.83
C ASP A 43 17.71 -0.70 -13.41
N HIS A 44 18.61 0.28 -13.57
CA HIS A 44 19.99 0.21 -13.10
C HIS A 44 20.11 0.11 -11.57
N ASN A 45 19.17 0.71 -10.83
CA ASN A 45 19.19 0.70 -9.36
C ASN A 45 18.67 -0.63 -8.78
N LEU A 46 17.76 -1.31 -9.50
CA LEU A 46 17.03 -2.47 -8.99
C LEU A 46 17.93 -3.64 -8.52
N PRO A 47 19.03 -4.01 -9.20
CA PRO A 47 19.92 -5.07 -8.73
C PRO A 47 20.52 -4.77 -7.35
N TYR A 48 20.86 -3.51 -7.07
CA TYR A 48 21.42 -3.10 -5.77
C TYR A 48 20.35 -3.12 -4.68
N LEU A 49 19.14 -2.65 -4.99
CA LEU A 49 17.99 -2.68 -4.06
C LEU A 49 17.61 -4.13 -3.71
N ARG A 50 17.57 -5.03 -4.70
CA ARG A 50 17.32 -6.47 -4.49
C ARG A 50 18.40 -7.13 -3.63
N LYS A 51 19.68 -6.78 -3.81
CA LYS A 51 20.78 -7.24 -2.94
C LYS A 51 20.58 -6.77 -1.49
N GLY A 52 20.02 -5.58 -1.30
CA GLY A 52 19.59 -5.05 0.00
C GLY A 52 18.28 -5.63 0.54
N ARG A 53 17.67 -6.63 -0.14
CA ARG A 53 16.35 -7.21 0.18
C ARG A 53 15.21 -6.17 0.19
N VAL A 54 15.31 -5.14 -0.64
CA VAL A 54 14.29 -4.10 -0.82
C VAL A 54 13.44 -4.45 -2.04
N PHE A 55 12.16 -4.72 -1.84
CA PHE A 55 11.22 -5.07 -2.91
C PHE A 55 10.04 -4.10 -3.01
N SER A 56 9.78 -3.31 -1.97
CA SER A 56 8.71 -2.32 -1.90
C SER A 56 9.20 -0.96 -1.37
N CYS A 57 8.42 0.10 -1.61
CA CYS A 57 8.67 1.42 -1.01
C CYS A 57 8.64 1.36 0.53
N GLY A 58 7.84 0.47 1.10
CA GLY A 58 7.80 0.22 2.55
C GLY A 58 9.11 -0.37 3.08
N ASP A 59 9.70 -1.33 2.35
CA ASP A 59 11.00 -1.91 2.71
C ASP A 59 12.10 -0.85 2.68
N LEU A 60 12.10 -0.01 1.63
CA LEU A 60 13.07 1.07 1.47
C LEU A 60 12.95 2.11 2.60
N ALA A 61 11.71 2.45 2.99
CA ALA A 61 11.44 3.36 4.09
C ALA A 61 11.84 2.79 5.46
N ALA A 62 11.72 1.47 5.64
CA ALA A 62 12.07 0.81 6.90
C ALA A 62 13.57 0.70 7.17
N LEU A 63 14.42 0.97 6.17
CA LEU A 63 15.87 1.01 6.35
C LEU A 63 16.31 2.23 7.16
N ASP A 64 17.39 2.06 7.92
CA ASP A 64 18.10 3.18 8.52
C ASP A 64 18.66 4.12 7.44
N GLY A 65 18.79 5.40 7.80
CA GLY A 65 19.14 6.46 6.85
C GLY A 65 20.49 6.22 6.16
N GLU A 66 21.48 5.68 6.86
CA GLU A 66 22.81 5.40 6.32
C GLU A 66 22.77 4.26 5.30
N LYS A 67 22.16 3.11 5.63
CA LYS A 67 21.99 2.00 4.68
C LYS A 67 21.16 2.40 3.47
N ARG A 68 20.08 3.16 3.68
CA ARG A 68 19.25 3.67 2.59
C ARG A 68 20.07 4.56 1.66
N ARG A 69 20.85 5.51 2.19
CA ARG A 69 21.72 6.37 1.38
C ARG A 69 22.79 5.56 0.65
N ALA A 70 23.38 4.55 1.29
CA ALA A 70 24.38 3.68 0.67
C ALA A 70 23.82 2.86 -0.50
N LEU A 71 22.58 2.36 -0.41
CA LEU A 71 21.90 1.67 -1.51
C LEU A 71 21.54 2.62 -2.66
N LEU A 72 21.26 3.88 -2.35
CA LEU A 72 20.93 4.94 -3.31
C LEU A 72 22.12 5.86 -3.62
N LYS A 73 23.35 5.37 -3.46
CA LYS A 73 24.58 6.17 -3.66
C LYS A 73 24.78 6.70 -5.07
N SER A 74 24.08 6.13 -6.05
CA SER A 74 24.11 6.60 -7.43
C SER A 74 23.34 7.90 -7.65
N LEU A 75 22.45 8.24 -6.70
CA LEU A 75 21.65 9.46 -6.77
C LEU A 75 22.42 10.64 -6.17
N SER A 76 22.24 11.82 -6.75
CA SER A 76 22.67 13.09 -6.15
C SER A 76 21.95 13.33 -4.82
N ASP A 77 22.42 14.31 -4.04
CA ASP A 77 21.75 14.66 -2.79
C ASP A 77 20.33 15.23 -3.01
N GLU A 78 20.13 15.96 -4.12
CA GLU A 78 18.83 16.49 -4.52
C GLU A 78 17.88 15.36 -4.94
N GLU A 79 18.34 14.46 -5.81
CA GLU A 79 17.56 13.30 -6.26
C GLU A 79 17.19 12.38 -5.09
N TYR A 80 18.12 12.17 -4.15
CA TYR A 80 17.86 11.40 -2.94
C TYR A 80 16.80 12.09 -2.07
N ARG A 81 16.87 13.41 -1.92
CA ARG A 81 15.87 14.19 -1.18
C ARG A 81 14.48 14.05 -1.78
N ASP A 82 14.35 14.13 -3.10
CA ASP A 82 13.07 13.94 -3.80
C ASP A 82 12.45 12.57 -3.50
N VAL A 83 13.27 11.51 -3.53
CA VAL A 83 12.83 10.15 -3.15
C VAL A 83 12.28 10.13 -1.72
N LEU A 84 12.97 10.77 -0.77
CA LEU A 84 12.52 10.79 0.62
C LEU A 84 11.22 11.58 0.81
N VAL A 85 11.07 12.72 0.12
CA VAL A 85 9.84 13.51 0.12
C VAL A 85 8.67 12.64 -0.36
N VAL A 86 8.83 11.94 -1.48
CA VAL A 86 7.80 11.03 -1.99
C VAL A 86 7.50 9.91 -0.99
N LEU A 87 8.51 9.27 -0.41
CA LEU A 87 8.31 8.23 0.62
C LEU A 87 7.57 8.77 1.86
N SER A 88 7.86 9.97 2.33
CA SER A 88 7.15 10.59 3.46
C SER A 88 5.68 10.91 3.17
N SER A 89 5.32 11.10 1.89
CA SER A 89 3.94 11.33 1.47
C SER A 89 3.10 10.05 1.33
N MET A 90 3.78 8.91 1.13
CA MET A 90 3.13 7.62 0.90
C MET A 90 2.44 7.11 2.19
N PRO A 91 1.19 6.62 2.08
CA PRO A 91 0.46 6.09 3.22
C PRO A 91 0.98 4.71 3.64
N ARG A 92 1.05 4.50 4.96
CA ARG A 92 1.00 3.19 5.61
C ARG A 92 -0.36 3.05 6.27
N LEU A 93 -1.07 1.97 5.97
CA LEU A 93 -2.38 1.70 6.57
C LEU A 93 -2.26 0.60 7.61
N SER A 94 -2.77 0.86 8.81
CA SER A 94 -3.05 -0.16 9.81
C SER A 94 -4.56 -0.42 9.80
N ILE A 95 -4.95 -1.69 9.70
CA ILE A 95 -6.34 -2.10 9.59
C ILE A 95 -6.69 -2.97 10.79
N GLN A 96 -7.75 -2.61 11.50
CA GLN A 96 -8.33 -3.42 12.57
C GLN A 96 -9.80 -3.68 12.22
N THR A 97 -10.21 -4.93 12.32
CA THR A 97 -11.57 -5.37 11.99
C THR A 97 -12.23 -6.01 13.19
N THR A 98 -13.48 -5.66 13.44
CA THR A 98 -14.28 -6.23 14.52
C THR A 98 -15.67 -6.53 13.99
N VAL A 99 -16.18 -7.72 14.29
CA VAL A 99 -17.55 -8.11 13.95
C VAL A 99 -18.42 -7.85 15.17
N VAL A 100 -19.57 -7.20 14.96
CA VAL A 100 -20.52 -6.91 16.04
C VAL A 100 -21.94 -7.28 15.61
N VAL A 101 -22.73 -7.77 16.55
CA VAL A 101 -24.19 -7.90 16.42
C VAL A 101 -24.81 -6.74 17.18
N GLU A 102 -25.37 -5.77 16.45
CA GLU A 102 -25.89 -4.57 17.07
C GLU A 102 -27.25 -4.86 17.72
N GLY A 103 -27.39 -4.52 19.01
CA GLY A 103 -28.65 -4.67 19.76
C GLY A 103 -28.77 -5.92 20.62
N GLU A 104 -27.74 -6.77 20.69
CA GLU A 104 -27.65 -7.87 21.67
C GLU A 104 -26.93 -7.44 22.95
N ASP A 105 -27.21 -8.13 24.05
CA ASP A 105 -26.60 -7.87 25.37
C ASP A 105 -25.08 -8.08 25.34
N ASP A 106 -24.61 -9.07 24.57
CA ASP A 106 -23.21 -9.22 24.18
C ASP A 106 -23.06 -9.03 22.67
N ALA A 107 -22.65 -7.83 22.28
CA ALA A 107 -22.49 -7.47 20.87
C ALA A 107 -21.36 -8.23 20.16
N PHE A 108 -20.51 -8.99 20.86
CA PHE A 108 -19.44 -9.80 20.27
C PHE A 108 -19.80 -11.28 20.14
N GLU A 109 -20.90 -11.72 20.74
CA GLU A 109 -21.43 -13.07 20.56
C GLU A 109 -22.19 -13.15 19.23
N VAL A 110 -21.76 -14.05 18.34
CA VAL A 110 -22.36 -14.18 17.00
C VAL A 110 -23.31 -15.37 16.98
N THR A 111 -24.60 -15.09 16.95
CA THR A 111 -25.66 -16.10 16.90
C THR A 111 -26.18 -16.32 15.47
N ALA A 112 -26.58 -17.56 15.16
CA ALA A 112 -27.10 -17.91 13.84
C ALA A 112 -28.40 -17.15 13.52
N GLY A 113 -28.49 -16.57 12.32
CA GLY A 113 -29.64 -15.80 11.87
C GLY A 113 -29.58 -14.31 12.21
N CYS A 114 -28.61 -13.86 13.01
CA CYS A 114 -28.42 -12.45 13.33
C CYS A 114 -27.72 -11.69 12.21
N VAL A 115 -28.05 -10.41 12.07
CA VAL A 115 -27.38 -9.49 11.14
C VAL A 115 -26.10 -9.01 11.80
N VAL A 116 -24.97 -9.26 11.14
CA VAL A 116 -23.64 -8.84 11.61
C VAL A 116 -23.18 -7.57 10.92
N THR A 117 -22.52 -6.71 11.67
CA THR A 117 -21.86 -5.50 11.17
C THR A 117 -20.34 -5.67 11.30
N ILE A 118 -19.61 -5.47 10.20
CA ILE A 118 -18.14 -5.46 10.22
C ILE A 118 -17.68 -4.02 10.42
N LYS A 119 -17.15 -3.72 11.61
CA LYS A 119 -16.50 -2.45 11.93
C LYS A 119 -15.04 -2.52 11.51
N VAL A 120 -14.63 -1.65 10.59
CA VAL A 120 -13.25 -1.57 10.11
C VAL A 120 -12.66 -0.21 10.52
N LEU A 121 -11.63 -0.25 11.38
CA LEU A 121 -10.83 0.91 11.73
C LEU A 121 -9.59 0.94 10.83
N LEU A 122 -9.48 1.98 10.00
CA LEU A 122 -8.30 2.26 9.20
C LEU A 122 -7.53 3.44 9.80
N GLN A 123 -6.29 3.20 10.21
CA GLN A 123 -5.39 4.24 10.66
C GLN A 123 -4.31 4.48 9.60
N ARG A 124 -4.18 5.73 9.14
CA ARG A 124 -3.16 6.15 8.18
C ARG A 124 -1.99 6.80 8.90
N SER A 125 -0.79 6.31 8.64
CA SER A 125 0.47 7.00 8.94
C SER A 125 1.29 7.17 7.66
N SER A 126 2.42 7.88 7.72
CA SER A 126 3.37 7.96 6.61
C SER A 126 4.34 6.77 6.62
N LEU A 127 4.99 6.47 5.48
CA LEU A 127 6.07 5.47 5.44
C LEU A 127 7.36 5.97 6.11
N LEU A 128 7.62 7.28 6.02
CA LEU A 128 8.71 7.97 6.71
C LEU A 128 8.15 9.15 7.48
N ASP A 129 8.82 9.49 8.58
CA ASP A 129 8.57 10.74 9.27
C ASP A 129 8.86 11.93 8.33
N PRO A 130 8.05 12.99 8.37
CA PRO A 130 8.28 14.18 7.57
C PRO A 130 9.68 14.77 7.84
N ILE A 131 10.37 15.17 6.76
CA ILE A 131 11.70 15.80 6.79
C ILE A 131 11.57 17.31 6.99
#